data_AF-A0A1B7HGH2-F1
#
_entry.id   AF-A0A1B7HGH2-F1
#
_cell.length_a   1.000
_cell.length_b   1.000
_cell.length_c   1.000
_cell.angle_alpha   90.00
_cell.angle_beta   90.00
_cell.angle_gamma   90.00
#
_symmetry.space_group_name_H-M   'P 1'
#
loop_
_entity.id
_entity.type
_entity.pdbx_description
1 polymer ?
#
loop_
_entity_poly.entity_id
_entity_poly.type
_entity_poly.pdbx_seq_one_letter_code
_entity_poly.pdbx_strand_id
1 'polypeptide(L)'
;MTNLIDTWTTHSSGRQVRVLKNTDELFTVSRRRKAPYHLVIKEQEGKYGLWLMEEYAHTRLFLATSEIEARQALTSTADAFGKMDTPSQLRRKLVPAAVLSLTLLAGFIAGHVTRSSPAELLMPTNISTGRLMQQTPTPPVIAQAPAAPSAPESSINEPGRLSEQEMAEARQLLAQRLSTAAANGSYTVSLSTGHPRTLYLFSDPECGNCRIFEPTVQAIAGQYNVVIFPVTMVGKATTAERVAPVLCAPAEKRAGLWRDLFDIGAGMLNPAQNVAPVSCDAGFDALARNDMALDMFQLPGTPTVISDDGRMIPLQVMTSDEAIKAFLDSQP
;
A
#
# COMPACT_ATOMS: atom_id res chain seq x y z
N MET A 1 24.13 46.62 0.40
CA MET A 1 23.10 45.63 -0.01
C MET A 1 22.90 44.70 1.15
N THR A 2 21.80 44.88 1.89
CA THR A 2 21.47 44.09 3.07
C THR A 2 21.10 42.69 2.60
N ASN A 3 21.89 41.67 2.96
CA ASN A 3 21.50 40.28 2.76
C ASN A 3 20.24 40.03 3.60
N LEU A 4 19.07 40.05 2.96
CA LEU A 4 17.84 39.57 3.56
C LEU A 4 18.04 38.07 3.81
N ILE A 5 18.23 37.71 5.08
CA ILE A 5 18.27 36.32 5.50
C ILE A 5 16.85 35.79 5.36
N ASP A 6 16.68 34.78 4.51
CA ASP A 6 15.40 34.10 4.35
C ASP A 6 14.92 33.55 5.71
N THR A 7 13.71 33.94 6.11
CA THR A 7 13.13 33.52 7.39
C THR A 7 12.24 32.31 7.18
N TRP A 8 12.49 31.22 7.90
CA TRP A 8 11.68 30.01 7.81
C TRP A 8 10.72 29.93 8.99
N THR A 9 9.42 29.78 8.70
CA THR A 9 8.39 29.65 9.74
C THR A 9 7.54 28.41 9.50
N THR A 10 7.16 27.78 10.60
CA THR A 10 6.28 26.60 10.57
C THR A 10 5.07 26.84 11.45
N HIS A 11 3.90 26.57 10.89
CA HIS A 11 2.63 26.62 11.61
C HIS A 11 2.05 25.21 11.65
N SER A 12 1.93 24.67 12.86
CA SER A 12 1.25 23.41 13.12
C SER A 12 -0.14 23.67 13.70
N SER A 13 -1.18 23.16 13.07
CA SER A 13 -2.55 23.18 13.58
C SER A 13 -3.17 21.80 13.46
N GLY A 14 -3.46 21.16 14.60
CA GLY A 14 -4.00 19.80 14.65
C GLY A 14 -3.08 18.78 13.98
N ARG A 15 -3.45 18.34 12.77
CA ARG A 15 -2.71 17.36 11.96
C ARG A 15 -1.99 17.98 10.76
N GLN A 16 -2.11 19.28 10.58
CA GLN A 16 -1.55 20.00 9.45
C GLN A 16 -0.30 20.76 9.85
N VAL A 17 0.71 20.68 9.00
CA VAL A 17 1.91 21.52 9.06
C VAL A 17 1.97 22.34 7.79
N ARG A 18 2.14 23.64 7.97
CA ARG A 18 2.39 24.61 6.92
C ARG A 18 3.81 25.11 7.08
N VAL A 19 4.60 25.06 6.02
CA VAL A 19 5.98 25.56 6.00
C VAL A 19 6.03 26.78 5.08
N LEU A 20 6.56 27.88 5.60
CA LEU A 20 6.68 29.14 4.89
C LEU A 20 8.14 29.58 4.84
N LYS A 21 8.49 30.20 3.72
CA LYS A 21 9.74 30.92 3.53
C LYS A 21 9.41 32.38 3.34
N ASN A 22 9.93 33.22 4.22
CA ASN A 22 9.51 34.60 4.41
C ASN A 22 8.00 34.66 4.71
N THR A 23 7.19 35.02 3.72
CA THR A 23 5.72 35.04 3.79
C THR A 23 5.05 34.05 2.84
N ASP A 24 5.84 33.38 2.00
CA ASP A 24 5.33 32.50 0.96
C ASP A 24 5.17 31.10 1.53
N GLU A 25 3.96 30.55 1.40
CA GLU A 25 3.73 29.15 1.73
C GLU A 25 4.42 28.26 0.69
N LEU A 26 5.37 27.45 1.15
CA LEU A 26 6.05 26.49 0.30
C LEU A 26 5.20 25.24 0.11
N PHE A 27 4.64 24.73 1.21
CA PHE A 27 3.74 23.57 1.19
C PHE A 27 2.95 23.41 2.49
N THR A 28 1.86 22.66 2.37
CA THR A 28 1.06 22.17 3.49
C THR A 28 0.96 20.65 3.43
N VAL A 29 1.19 19.99 4.57
CA VAL A 29 1.13 18.53 4.69
C VAL A 29 0.26 18.11 5.88
N SER A 30 -0.61 17.13 5.67
CA SER A 30 -1.48 16.56 6.70
C SER A 30 -0.98 15.19 7.11
N ARG A 31 -0.59 15.00 8.38
CA ARG A 31 -0.03 13.73 8.85
C ARG A 31 -1.09 12.80 9.45
N ARG A 32 -0.92 11.48 9.28
CA ARG A 32 -1.65 10.45 10.04
C ARG A 32 -0.97 10.20 11.40
N ARG A 33 -1.73 10.27 12.49
CA ARG A 33 -1.19 10.04 13.85
C ARG A 33 -0.57 8.65 13.93
N LYS A 34 0.64 8.57 14.52
CA LYS A 34 1.38 7.34 14.85
C LYS A 34 1.97 6.53 13.69
N ALA A 35 1.87 6.99 12.44
CA ALA A 35 2.60 6.32 11.36
C ALA A 35 4.11 6.64 11.46
N PRO A 36 4.99 5.64 11.31
CA PRO A 36 6.42 5.89 11.12
C PRO A 36 6.63 6.67 9.82
N TYR A 37 7.57 7.60 9.84
CA TYR A 37 7.89 8.44 8.69
C TYR A 37 9.39 8.66 8.56
N HIS A 38 9.82 8.91 7.33
CA HIS A 38 11.17 9.38 7.02
C HIS A 38 11.08 10.60 6.11
N LEU A 39 11.82 11.65 6.44
CA LEU A 39 12.05 12.78 5.56
C LEU A 39 13.38 12.57 4.86
N VAL A 40 13.40 12.65 3.53
CA VAL A 40 14.61 12.41 2.73
C VAL A 40 14.76 13.53 1.71
N ILE A 41 16.00 13.99 1.53
CA ILE A 41 16.36 14.88 0.41
C ILE A 41 16.93 13.99 -0.71
N LYS A 42 16.39 14.15 -1.92
CA LYS A 42 16.92 13.50 -3.13
C LYS A 42 17.31 14.57 -4.14
N GLU A 43 18.52 14.48 -4.70
CA GLU A 43 18.91 15.32 -5.82
C GLU A 43 18.21 14.84 -7.09
N GLN A 44 17.64 15.77 -7.86
CA GLN A 44 16.92 15.53 -9.11
C GLN A 44 17.22 16.69 -10.07
N GLU A 45 17.95 16.43 -11.15
CA GLU A 45 18.21 17.42 -12.22
C GLU A 45 18.82 18.75 -11.72
N GLY A 46 19.79 18.67 -10.80
CA GLY A 46 20.43 19.86 -10.20
C GLY A 46 19.52 20.61 -9.21
N LYS A 47 18.38 20.04 -8.85
CA LYS A 47 17.48 20.49 -7.77
C LYS A 47 17.44 19.46 -6.65
N TYR A 48 16.84 19.83 -5.53
CA TYR A 48 16.81 19.01 -4.32
C TYR A 48 15.36 18.85 -3.83
N GLY A 49 14.79 17.66 -4.01
CA GLY A 49 13.43 17.33 -3.59
C GLY A 49 13.38 16.87 -2.14
N LEU A 50 12.51 17.47 -1.33
CA LEU A 50 12.16 16.99 0.01
C LEU A 50 10.98 16.03 -0.10
N TRP A 51 11.18 14.79 0.34
CA TRP A 51 10.20 13.72 0.29
C TRP A 51 9.78 13.29 1.69
N LEU A 52 8.46 13.16 1.88
CA LEU A 52 7.87 12.48 3.02
C LEU A 52 7.56 11.03 2.62
N MET A 53 8.25 10.12 3.28
CA MET A 53 8.06 8.68 3.13
C MET A 53 7.27 8.19 4.35
N GLU A 54 6.03 7.78 4.13
CA GLU A 54 5.18 7.10 5.11
C GLU A 54 5.00 5.63 4.70
N GLU A 55 4.58 4.78 5.64
CA GLU A 55 4.47 3.32 5.45
C GLU A 55 3.73 2.89 4.17
N TYR A 56 2.83 3.72 3.63
CA TYR A 56 2.06 3.43 2.41
C TYR A 56 2.12 4.55 1.35
N ALA A 57 2.91 5.61 1.54
CA ALA A 57 2.87 6.78 0.67
C ALA A 57 4.22 7.50 0.58
N HIS A 58 4.55 7.98 -0.62
CA HIS A 58 5.72 8.82 -0.85
C HIS A 58 5.25 10.13 -1.49
N THR A 59 5.38 11.23 -0.77
CA THR A 59 4.91 12.54 -1.22
C THR A 59 6.09 13.49 -1.31
N ARG A 60 6.33 14.06 -2.48
CA ARG A 60 7.26 15.20 -2.61
C ARG A 60 6.60 16.44 -2.02
N LEU A 61 7.16 16.94 -0.93
CA LEU A 61 6.66 18.12 -0.24
C LEU A 61 7.13 19.41 -0.91
N PHE A 62 8.38 19.43 -1.38
CA PHE A 62 9.03 20.63 -1.86
C PHE A 62 10.18 20.31 -2.82
N LEU A 63 10.45 21.21 -3.77
CA LEU A 63 11.58 21.10 -4.70
C LEU A 63 12.42 22.38 -4.61
N ALA A 64 13.60 22.26 -4.03
CA ALA A 64 14.52 23.37 -3.81
C ALA A 64 15.50 23.53 -4.97
N THR A 65 15.99 24.75 -5.19
CA THR A 65 17.02 25.02 -6.20
C THR A 65 18.45 24.86 -5.67
N SER A 66 18.59 24.69 -4.35
CA SER A 66 19.88 24.46 -3.70
C SER A 66 19.75 23.47 -2.54
N GLU A 67 20.85 22.79 -2.21
CA GLU A 67 20.89 21.82 -1.12
C GLU A 67 20.60 22.49 0.23
N ILE A 68 21.08 23.72 0.41
CA ILE A 68 20.88 24.52 1.64
C ILE A 68 19.39 24.75 1.88
N GLU A 69 18.67 25.14 0.84
CA GLU A 69 17.23 25.39 0.92
C GLU A 69 16.45 24.09 1.20
N ALA A 70 16.84 22.97 0.57
CA ALA A 70 16.23 21.66 0.88
C ALA A 70 16.49 21.21 2.33
N ARG A 71 17.69 21.45 2.85
CA ARG A 71 18.03 21.14 4.26
C ARG A 71 17.24 22.00 5.23
N GLN A 72 17.04 23.29 4.94
CA GLN A 72 16.21 24.17 5.76
C GLN A 72 14.75 23.72 5.77
N ALA A 73 14.20 23.34 4.61
CA ALA A 73 12.87 22.77 4.52
C ALA A 73 12.75 21.45 5.31
N LEU A 74 13.76 20.56 5.22
CA LEU A 74 13.80 19.30 5.96
C LEU A 74 13.78 19.54 7.47
N THR A 75 14.69 20.38 7.99
CA THR A 75 14.79 20.67 9.43
C THR A 75 13.52 21.30 9.95
N SER A 76 12.97 22.28 9.23
CA SER A 76 11.72 22.95 9.61
C SER A 76 10.55 21.96 9.70
N THR A 77 10.46 21.02 8.75
CA THR A 77 9.42 19.99 8.73
C THR A 77 9.61 18.97 9.85
N ALA A 78 10.84 18.51 10.07
CA ALA A 78 11.18 17.57 11.14
C ALA A 78 10.86 18.16 12.52
N ASP A 79 11.20 19.42 12.76
CA ASP A 79 10.90 20.13 14.00
C ASP A 79 9.39 20.26 14.23
N ALA A 80 8.63 20.58 13.18
CA ALA A 80 7.18 20.68 13.25
C ALA A 80 6.53 19.32 13.55
N PHE A 81 7.03 18.25 12.94
CA PHE A 81 6.55 16.88 13.20
C PHE A 81 6.92 16.41 14.62
N GLY A 82 8.13 16.72 15.09
CA GLY A 82 8.55 16.43 16.47
C GLY A 82 7.66 17.11 17.51
N LYS A 83 7.30 18.40 17.30
CA LYS A 83 6.39 19.14 18.19
C LYS A 83 4.97 18.56 18.21
N MET A 84 4.50 17.97 17.11
CA MET A 84 3.21 17.28 17.07
C MET A 84 3.23 15.91 17.75
N ASP A 85 4.37 15.21 17.74
CA ASP A 85 4.53 13.89 18.36
C ASP A 85 4.76 13.97 19.88
N THR A 86 5.20 15.12 20.40
CA THR A 86 5.24 15.34 21.84
C THR A 86 3.82 15.33 22.43
N PRO A 87 3.49 14.43 23.38
CA PRO A 87 2.22 14.51 24.08
C PRO A 87 2.16 15.86 24.79
N SER A 88 1.11 16.64 24.52
CA SER A 88 0.87 17.88 25.25
C SER A 88 0.85 17.56 26.74
N GLN A 89 1.90 17.96 27.47
CA GLN A 89 1.89 18.04 28.93
C GLN A 89 0.83 19.07 29.28
N LEU A 90 -0.42 18.63 29.34
CA LEU A 90 -1.50 19.40 29.93
C LEU A 90 -1.03 19.71 31.35
N ARG A 91 -0.80 20.99 31.61
CA ARG A 91 -0.46 21.56 32.93
C ARG A 91 -1.24 20.86 34.04
N ARG A 92 -0.64 19.84 34.67
CA ARG A 92 -0.97 19.47 36.05
C ARG A 92 -0.44 20.61 36.91
N LYS A 93 -1.30 21.57 37.24
CA LYS A 93 -1.05 22.49 38.34
C LYS A 93 -0.92 21.63 39.60
N LEU A 94 0.30 21.34 40.03
CA LEU A 94 0.55 20.90 41.40
C LEU A 94 0.25 22.09 42.31
N VAL A 95 -0.80 21.97 43.12
CA VAL A 95 -0.95 22.77 44.34
C VAL A 95 0.03 22.18 45.37
N PRO A 96 0.90 22.97 46.00
CA PRO A 96 1.80 22.45 47.01
C PRO A 96 1.04 22.29 48.32
N ALA A 97 0.83 21.05 48.77
CA ALA A 97 0.55 20.78 50.16
C ALA A 97 1.83 20.23 50.79
N ALA A 98 2.52 21.11 51.52
CA ALA A 98 3.47 20.69 52.54
C ALA A 98 2.73 19.91 53.63
N VAL A 99 3.36 18.87 54.19
CA VAL A 99 3.53 18.61 55.63
C VAL A 99 4.06 17.18 55.87
N LEU A 100 5.26 17.13 56.46
CA LEU A 100 5.90 16.19 57.41
C LEU A 100 5.77 14.66 57.21
N SER A 101 6.88 13.94 56.94
CA SER A 101 7.91 13.42 57.89
C SER A 101 7.52 12.10 58.58
N LEU A 102 8.25 11.00 58.30
CA LEU A 102 9.14 10.33 59.26
C LEU A 102 9.89 9.14 58.62
N THR A 103 11.14 9.03 59.02
CA THR A 103 12.18 8.02 58.72
C THR A 103 11.83 6.60 59.17
N LEU A 104 12.39 5.58 58.50
CA LEU A 104 13.18 4.55 59.20
C LEU A 104 14.12 3.77 58.27
N LEU A 105 15.32 3.60 58.82
CA LEU A 105 16.55 3.02 58.36
C LEU A 105 16.57 1.51 58.64
N ALA A 106 17.10 0.69 57.72
CA ALA A 106 17.90 -0.49 58.06
C ALA A 106 18.56 -1.05 56.80
N GLY A 107 19.89 -1.01 56.77
CA GLY A 107 20.72 -1.73 55.81
C GLY A 107 21.41 -2.94 56.47
N PHE A 108 22.23 -3.61 55.63
CA PHE A 108 23.40 -4.43 56.00
C PHE A 108 23.07 -5.87 56.50
N ILE A 109 23.71 -7.00 56.11
CA ILE A 109 25.08 -7.36 55.64
C ILE A 109 25.08 -8.79 55.02
N ALA A 110 26.05 -9.03 54.11
CA ALA A 110 26.75 -10.27 53.71
C ALA A 110 25.98 -11.46 53.10
N GLY A 111 26.52 -12.18 52.12
CA GLY A 111 27.85 -12.15 51.52
C GLY A 111 28.19 -13.50 50.89
N HIS A 112 28.54 -13.45 49.61
CA HIS A 112 29.51 -14.23 48.82
C HIS A 112 29.61 -15.77 48.91
N VAL A 113 29.75 -16.40 47.72
CA VAL A 113 30.80 -17.36 47.26
C VAL A 113 30.29 -17.99 45.93
N THR A 114 30.76 -17.52 44.76
CA THR A 114 31.64 -18.17 43.73
C THR A 114 31.09 -19.53 43.17
N ARG A 115 31.25 -20.00 41.92
CA ARG A 115 32.08 -19.73 40.73
C ARG A 115 31.54 -20.61 39.55
N SER A 116 31.75 -20.17 38.30
CA SER A 116 32.01 -20.93 37.03
C SER A 116 30.98 -21.90 36.38
N SER A 117 30.76 -21.68 35.07
CA SER A 117 30.12 -22.49 33.98
C SER A 117 30.85 -23.83 33.66
N PRO A 118 30.55 -24.66 32.62
CA PRO A 118 29.59 -24.58 31.47
C PRO A 118 28.86 -25.90 31.03
N ALA A 119 28.15 -25.86 29.88
CA ALA A 119 27.65 -26.96 29.01
C ALA A 119 26.51 -27.85 29.59
N GLU A 120 25.56 -28.45 28.84
CA GLU A 120 25.51 -28.91 27.45
C GLU A 120 24.04 -29.19 27.01
N LEU A 121 23.87 -29.53 25.72
CA LEU A 121 22.68 -29.94 24.97
C LEU A 121 21.72 -30.92 25.68
N LEU A 122 20.45 -30.94 25.24
CA LEU A 122 19.78 -32.13 24.68
C LEU A 122 18.37 -31.82 24.15
N MET A 123 18.15 -32.19 22.88
CA MET A 123 16.84 -32.41 22.25
C MET A 123 16.14 -33.63 22.89
N PRO A 124 14.83 -33.81 22.63
CA PRO A 124 14.48 -35.08 21.99
C PRO A 124 13.49 -34.94 20.83
N THR A 125 13.85 -35.63 19.75
CA THR A 125 13.00 -36.14 18.66
C THR A 125 12.39 -37.49 19.04
N ASN A 126 11.21 -37.80 18.47
CA ASN A 126 10.73 -39.10 17.90
C ASN A 126 9.19 -39.10 17.97
N ILE A 127 8.40 -39.05 16.89
CA ILE A 127 8.21 -40.01 15.77
C ILE A 127 7.90 -41.42 16.28
N SER A 128 6.66 -41.91 16.08
CA SER A 128 6.33 -42.82 14.96
C SER A 128 4.91 -43.44 15.02
N THR A 129 4.16 -43.22 13.93
CA THR A 129 3.33 -44.17 13.13
C THR A 129 2.29 -45.13 13.71
N GLY A 130 1.09 -45.06 13.09
CA GLY A 130 0.31 -46.19 12.55
C GLY A 130 -0.95 -46.57 13.34
N ARG A 131 -2.11 -46.99 12.80
CA ARG A 131 -2.73 -47.07 11.46
C ARG A 131 -4.16 -47.66 11.70
N LEU A 132 -5.15 -47.20 10.92
CA LEU A 132 -6.51 -47.72 10.65
C LEU A 132 -7.49 -47.99 11.83
N MET A 133 -8.66 -47.33 11.79
CA MET A 133 -10.00 -47.95 11.64
C MET A 133 -11.11 -46.89 11.71
N GLN A 134 -11.54 -46.42 10.55
CA GLN A 134 -12.92 -46.48 10.05
C GLN A 134 -14.06 -46.60 11.07
N GLN A 135 -14.76 -45.49 11.38
CA GLN A 135 -16.17 -45.51 11.81
C GLN A 135 -16.93 -44.26 11.32
N THR A 136 -17.91 -44.51 10.47
CA THR A 136 -19.01 -43.63 10.09
C THR A 136 -19.94 -43.38 11.29
N PRO A 137 -20.47 -42.15 11.46
CA PRO A 137 -21.72 -41.95 12.17
C PRO A 137 -22.81 -41.52 11.18
N THR A 138 -23.83 -42.38 11.04
CA THR A 138 -25.14 -42.05 10.49
C THR A 138 -25.77 -40.86 11.23
N PRO A 139 -26.43 -39.91 10.54
CA PRO A 139 -27.19 -38.85 11.20
C PRO A 139 -28.50 -39.40 11.81
N PRO A 140 -28.96 -38.88 12.95
CA PRO A 140 -30.30 -39.19 13.46
C PRO A 140 -31.36 -38.51 12.59
N VAL A 141 -32.45 -39.25 12.34
CA VAL A 141 -33.66 -38.81 11.66
C VAL A 141 -34.25 -37.59 12.37
N ILE A 142 -34.27 -36.44 11.69
CA ILE A 142 -35.00 -35.25 12.14
C ILE A 142 -36.48 -35.46 11.77
N ALA A 143 -37.34 -35.55 12.78
CA ALA A 143 -38.78 -35.48 12.62
C ALA A 143 -39.16 -34.12 12.00
N GLN A 144 -39.92 -34.13 10.91
CA GLN A 144 -40.45 -32.94 10.26
C GLN A 144 -41.45 -32.23 11.19
N ALA A 145 -41.13 -31.01 11.60
CA ALA A 145 -42.10 -30.10 12.21
C ALA A 145 -42.89 -29.37 11.12
N PRO A 146 -44.20 -29.09 11.31
CA PRO A 146 -45.05 -28.52 10.26
C PRO A 146 -44.62 -27.09 9.88
N ALA A 147 -44.68 -26.79 8.57
CA ALA A 147 -44.40 -25.48 8.00
C ALA A 147 -45.33 -24.39 8.59
N ALA A 148 -44.72 -23.35 9.15
CA ALA A 148 -45.41 -22.09 9.44
C ALA A 148 -45.60 -21.29 8.13
N PRO A 149 -46.71 -20.54 7.96
CA PRO A 149 -46.98 -19.82 6.72
C PRO A 149 -45.98 -18.69 6.50
N SER A 150 -45.48 -18.59 5.26
CA SER A 150 -44.65 -17.49 4.78
C SER A 150 -45.42 -16.17 4.88
N ALA A 151 -45.02 -15.30 5.81
CA ALA A 151 -45.45 -13.90 5.79
C ALA A 151 -44.82 -13.22 4.56
N PRO A 152 -45.53 -12.31 3.87
CA PRO A 152 -45.01 -11.63 2.69
C PRO A 152 -43.81 -10.77 3.08
N GLU A 153 -42.68 -10.95 2.39
CA GLU A 153 -41.49 -10.11 2.49
C GLU A 153 -41.87 -8.66 2.15
N SER A 154 -42.17 -7.90 3.20
CA SER A 154 -42.13 -6.45 3.12
C SER A 154 -40.67 -6.06 3.00
N SER A 155 -40.32 -5.45 1.87
CA SER A 155 -39.02 -4.83 1.61
C SER A 155 -38.73 -3.78 2.68
N ILE A 156 -38.02 -4.19 3.72
CA ILE A 156 -37.41 -3.26 4.68
C ILE A 156 -36.22 -2.65 3.95
N ASN A 157 -36.37 -1.40 3.51
CA ASN A 157 -35.23 -0.54 3.15
C ASN A 157 -34.35 -0.39 4.40
N GLU A 158 -33.33 -1.23 4.52
CA GLU A 158 -32.24 -1.03 5.46
C GLU A 158 -31.46 0.24 5.05
N PRO A 159 -31.30 1.22 5.96
CA PRO A 159 -30.46 2.38 5.67
C PRO A 159 -29.02 1.93 5.43
N GLY A 160 -28.52 2.08 4.21
CA GLY A 160 -27.10 1.87 3.87
C GLY A 160 -26.80 0.79 2.83
N ARG A 161 -27.80 0.03 2.34
CA ARG A 161 -27.59 -0.88 1.20
C ARG A 161 -27.92 -0.16 -0.10
N LEU A 162 -26.93 -0.03 -0.99
CA LEU A 162 -27.15 0.44 -2.35
C LEU A 162 -28.13 -0.51 -3.05
N SER A 163 -29.05 0.06 -3.84
CA SER A 163 -29.89 -0.71 -4.75
C SER A 163 -29.03 -1.39 -5.82
N GLU A 164 -29.55 -2.46 -6.43
CA GLU A 164 -28.88 -3.15 -7.55
C GLU A 164 -28.58 -2.20 -8.71
N GLN A 165 -29.47 -1.23 -8.96
CA GLN A 165 -29.26 -0.21 -9.99
C GLN A 165 -28.08 0.71 -9.63
N GLU A 166 -28.00 1.21 -8.39
CA GLU A 166 -26.89 2.05 -7.96
C GLU A 166 -25.55 1.31 -8.02
N MET A 167 -25.53 0.01 -7.67
CA MET A 167 -24.33 -0.82 -7.82
C MET A 167 -23.94 -1.02 -9.29
N ALA A 168 -24.91 -1.23 -10.18
CA ALA A 168 -24.66 -1.36 -11.61
C ALA A 168 -24.10 -0.06 -12.20
N GLU A 169 -24.66 1.10 -11.83
CA GLU A 169 -24.15 2.41 -12.23
C GLU A 169 -22.72 2.65 -11.70
N ALA A 170 -22.43 2.26 -10.45
CA ALA A 170 -21.09 2.35 -9.89
C ALA A 170 -20.06 1.48 -10.64
N ARG A 171 -20.44 0.26 -11.05
CA ARG A 171 -19.60 -0.63 -11.87
C ARG A 171 -19.34 -0.02 -13.25
N GLN A 172 -20.36 0.51 -13.90
CA GLN A 172 -20.21 1.19 -15.20
C GLN A 172 -19.28 2.41 -15.10
N LEU A 173 -19.43 3.21 -14.03
CA LEU A 173 -18.54 4.34 -13.79
C LEU A 173 -17.09 3.90 -13.55
N LEU A 174 -16.88 2.83 -12.78
CA LEU A 174 -15.56 2.23 -12.57
C LEU A 174 -14.95 1.78 -13.90
N ALA A 175 -15.70 1.02 -14.71
CA ALA A 175 -15.26 0.56 -16.02
C ALA A 175 -14.86 1.71 -16.94
N GLN A 176 -15.68 2.77 -16.99
CA GLN A 176 -15.40 3.95 -17.78
C GLN A 176 -14.11 4.66 -17.34
N ARG A 177 -13.89 4.79 -16.02
CA ARG A 177 -12.67 5.41 -15.48
C ARG A 177 -11.43 4.59 -15.80
N LEU A 178 -11.50 3.26 -15.66
CA LEU A 178 -10.40 2.35 -16.00
C LEU A 178 -10.09 2.39 -17.49
N SER A 179 -11.11 2.35 -18.35
CA SER A 179 -10.97 2.46 -19.81
C SER A 179 -10.33 3.79 -20.22
N THR A 180 -10.78 4.91 -19.64
CA THR A 180 -10.21 6.23 -19.91
C THR A 180 -8.74 6.31 -19.47
N ALA A 181 -8.42 5.79 -18.29
CA ALA A 181 -7.05 5.77 -17.78
C ALA A 181 -6.14 4.87 -18.64
N ALA A 182 -6.65 3.71 -19.09
CA ALA A 182 -5.95 2.82 -20.01
C ALA A 182 -5.67 3.50 -21.36
N ALA A 183 -6.66 4.19 -21.93
CA ALA A 183 -6.52 4.92 -23.19
C ALA A 183 -5.55 6.11 -23.10
N ASN A 184 -5.46 6.75 -21.93
CA ASN A 184 -4.46 7.80 -21.68
C ASN A 184 -3.02 7.24 -21.71
N GLY A 185 -2.82 5.99 -21.28
CA GLY A 185 -1.55 5.29 -21.38
C GLY A 185 -0.43 5.81 -20.49
N SER A 186 -0.64 6.85 -19.66
CA SER A 186 0.42 7.38 -18.79
C SER A 186 0.61 6.55 -17.50
N TYR A 187 -0.38 5.75 -17.14
CA TYR A 187 -0.47 5.10 -15.82
C TYR A 187 -0.37 3.58 -15.86
N THR A 188 -0.30 3.01 -17.07
CA THR A 188 -0.57 1.60 -17.28
C THR A 188 0.54 0.90 -18.05
N VAL A 189 0.54 -0.42 -17.91
CA VAL A 189 1.28 -1.34 -18.77
C VAL A 189 0.27 -2.20 -19.52
N SER A 190 0.18 -2.04 -20.84
CA SER A 190 -0.63 -2.90 -21.69
C SER A 190 0.18 -4.13 -22.11
N LEU A 191 -0.25 -5.33 -21.71
CA LEU A 191 0.40 -6.58 -22.14
C LEU A 191 -0.07 -7.05 -23.52
N SER A 192 -1.31 -6.70 -23.88
CA SER A 192 -1.96 -7.14 -25.12
C SER A 192 -3.03 -6.15 -25.56
N THR A 193 -3.35 -6.15 -26.85
CA THR A 193 -4.37 -5.30 -27.49
C THR A 193 -5.04 -6.05 -28.66
N GLY A 194 -6.19 -5.57 -29.14
CA GLY A 194 -6.89 -6.14 -30.30
C GLY A 194 -7.91 -7.24 -29.98
N HIS A 195 -8.09 -7.60 -28.72
CA HIS A 195 -9.11 -8.55 -28.27
C HIS A 195 -10.46 -7.87 -28.00
N PRO A 196 -11.58 -8.62 -28.05
CA PRO A 196 -12.92 -8.05 -27.85
C PRO A 196 -13.23 -7.62 -26.41
N ARG A 197 -12.52 -8.20 -25.43
CA ARG A 197 -12.74 -7.94 -24.00
C ARG A 197 -11.45 -7.46 -23.35
N THR A 198 -11.58 -6.58 -22.36
CA THR A 198 -10.44 -6.01 -21.62
C THR A 198 -10.52 -6.35 -20.15
N LEU A 199 -9.37 -6.70 -19.58
CA LEU A 199 -9.15 -6.99 -18.17
C LEU A 199 -8.21 -5.93 -17.59
N TYR A 200 -8.64 -5.28 -16.52
CA TYR A 200 -7.86 -4.31 -15.77
C TYR A 200 -7.29 -4.98 -14.52
N LEU A 201 -5.97 -4.96 -14.36
CA LEU A 201 -5.29 -5.63 -13.26
C LEU A 201 -4.55 -4.62 -12.38
N PHE A 202 -4.87 -4.57 -11.10
CA PHE A 202 -4.05 -3.89 -10.09
C PHE A 202 -3.05 -4.89 -9.51
N SER A 203 -1.75 -4.62 -9.65
CA SER A 203 -0.69 -5.56 -9.26
C SER A 203 0.52 -4.85 -8.67
N ASP A 204 1.12 -5.47 -7.64
CA ASP A 204 2.39 -5.05 -7.04
C ASP A 204 3.42 -6.17 -7.25
N PRO A 205 4.56 -5.94 -7.93
CA PRO A 205 5.57 -6.96 -8.16
C PRO A 205 6.23 -7.49 -6.88
N GLU A 206 6.14 -6.79 -5.75
CA GLU A 206 6.63 -7.29 -4.46
C GLU A 206 5.56 -8.10 -3.69
N CYS A 207 4.32 -8.14 -4.16
CA CYS A 207 3.29 -9.00 -3.57
C CYS A 207 3.52 -10.46 -3.97
N GLY A 208 3.65 -11.34 -2.97
CA GLY A 208 3.82 -12.78 -3.19
C GLY A 208 2.71 -13.41 -4.03
N ASN A 209 1.45 -13.03 -3.79
CA ASN A 209 0.31 -13.51 -4.59
C ASN A 209 0.38 -13.00 -6.03
N CYS A 210 0.83 -11.75 -6.26
CA CYS A 210 1.00 -11.22 -7.61
C CYS A 210 2.11 -11.97 -8.35
N ARG A 211 3.23 -12.28 -7.68
CA ARG A 211 4.32 -13.07 -8.29
C ARG A 211 3.87 -14.48 -8.68
N ILE A 212 3.07 -15.13 -7.85
CA ILE A 212 2.50 -16.46 -8.15
C ILE A 212 1.50 -16.36 -9.30
N PHE A 213 0.73 -15.27 -9.37
CA PHE A 213 -0.33 -15.08 -10.36
C PHE A 213 0.16 -14.57 -11.73
N GLU A 214 1.33 -13.92 -11.79
CA GLU A 214 1.87 -13.30 -13.01
C GLU A 214 1.95 -14.26 -14.22
N PRO A 215 2.39 -15.53 -14.09
CA PRO A 215 2.37 -16.46 -15.23
C PRO A 215 0.97 -16.65 -15.83
N THR A 216 -0.07 -16.68 -15.01
CA THR A 216 -1.46 -16.74 -15.45
C THR A 216 -1.85 -15.47 -16.21
N VAL A 217 -1.46 -14.30 -15.70
CA VAL A 217 -1.69 -13.00 -16.35
C VAL A 217 -1.06 -12.95 -17.74
N GLN A 218 0.17 -13.45 -17.87
CA GLN A 218 0.88 -13.53 -19.15
C GLN A 218 0.19 -14.50 -20.12
N ALA A 219 -0.33 -15.63 -19.63
CA ALA A 219 -1.04 -16.60 -20.46
C ALA A 219 -2.38 -16.05 -21.01
N ILE A 220 -3.19 -15.40 -20.16
CA ILE A 220 -4.49 -14.86 -20.57
C ILE A 220 -4.35 -13.64 -21.49
N ALA A 221 -3.21 -12.94 -21.48
CA ALA A 221 -2.94 -11.84 -22.40
C ALA A 221 -2.92 -12.29 -23.88
N GLY A 222 -2.81 -13.59 -24.17
CA GLY A 222 -2.99 -14.13 -25.52
C GLY A 222 -4.44 -14.15 -26.02
N GLN A 223 -5.43 -13.95 -25.14
CA GLN A 223 -6.87 -14.07 -25.46
C GLN A 223 -7.68 -12.82 -25.11
N TYR A 224 -7.19 -12.00 -24.18
CA TYR A 224 -7.84 -10.78 -23.69
C TYR A 224 -6.87 -9.61 -23.76
N ASN A 225 -7.38 -8.39 -23.86
CA ASN A 225 -6.55 -7.21 -23.62
C ASN A 225 -6.28 -7.14 -22.11
N VAL A 226 -5.03 -7.20 -21.69
CA VAL A 226 -4.66 -7.06 -20.29
C VAL A 226 -3.97 -5.72 -20.08
N VAL A 227 -4.57 -4.88 -19.26
CA VAL A 227 -4.01 -3.57 -18.88
C VAL A 227 -3.74 -3.56 -17.39
N ILE A 228 -2.47 -3.40 -17.04
CA ILE A 228 -2.00 -3.39 -15.66
C ILE A 228 -1.92 -1.95 -15.16
N PHE A 229 -2.43 -1.75 -13.95
CA PHE A 229 -2.25 -0.58 -13.09
C PHE A 229 -1.28 -0.98 -11.97
N PRO A 230 0.03 -0.70 -12.13
CA PRO A 230 0.97 -1.00 -11.06
C PRO A 230 0.64 -0.21 -9.80
N VAL A 231 0.82 -0.81 -8.63
CA VAL A 231 0.61 -0.19 -7.31
C VAL A 231 1.72 -0.58 -6.34
N THR A 232 1.88 0.17 -5.24
CA THR A 232 2.90 -0.04 -4.20
C THR A 232 2.33 -0.66 -2.91
N MET A 233 1.20 -1.37 -2.99
CA MET A 233 0.47 -1.84 -1.82
C MET A 233 1.31 -2.66 -0.84
N VAL A 234 2.22 -3.50 -1.32
CA VAL A 234 3.08 -4.38 -0.52
C VAL A 234 4.52 -3.87 -0.48
N GLY A 235 5.15 -3.61 -1.63
CA GLY A 235 6.59 -3.35 -1.68
C GLY A 235 7.01 -1.90 -1.48
N LYS A 236 6.06 -0.95 -1.44
CA LYS A 236 6.35 0.46 -1.10
C LYS A 236 7.44 1.07 -1.97
N ALA A 237 8.47 1.63 -1.35
CA ALA A 237 9.57 2.28 -2.02
C ALA A 237 10.29 1.32 -2.98
N THR A 238 10.45 0.05 -2.60
CA THR A 238 11.08 -0.97 -3.45
C THR A 238 10.30 -1.17 -4.74
N THR A 239 8.97 -1.29 -4.65
CA THR A 239 8.11 -1.34 -5.84
C THR A 239 8.24 -0.05 -6.65
N ALA A 240 8.19 1.10 -5.99
CA ALA A 240 8.24 2.39 -6.67
C ALA A 240 9.53 2.60 -7.48
N GLU A 241 10.68 2.27 -6.90
CA GLU A 241 11.98 2.41 -7.54
C GLU A 241 12.13 1.48 -8.76
N ARG A 242 11.49 0.31 -8.74
CA ARG A 242 11.54 -0.66 -9.84
C ARG A 242 10.49 -0.41 -10.92
N VAL A 243 9.30 0.04 -10.54
CA VAL A 243 8.15 0.21 -11.45
C VAL A 243 8.14 1.58 -12.12
N ALA A 244 8.55 2.66 -11.44
CA ALA A 244 8.55 3.98 -12.04
C ALA A 244 9.30 4.02 -13.39
N PRO A 245 10.52 3.45 -13.53
CA PRO A 245 11.21 3.38 -14.82
C PRO A 245 10.42 2.65 -15.91
N VAL A 246 9.65 1.60 -15.55
CA VAL A 246 8.76 0.91 -16.48
C VAL A 246 7.69 1.86 -17.00
N LEU A 247 7.07 2.65 -16.12
CA LEU A 247 6.03 3.62 -16.49
C LEU A 247 6.58 4.82 -17.28
N CYS A 248 7.86 5.19 -17.12
CA CYS A 248 8.48 6.21 -17.95
C CYS A 248 8.98 5.71 -19.31
N ALA A 249 9.15 4.41 -19.48
CA ALA A 249 9.56 3.86 -20.75
C ALA A 249 8.48 4.12 -21.84
N PRO A 250 8.88 4.16 -23.12
CA PRO A 250 7.92 4.14 -24.23
C PRO A 250 6.91 2.99 -24.07
N ALA A 251 5.65 3.25 -24.39
CA ALA A 251 4.53 2.35 -24.11
C ALA A 251 4.78 0.91 -24.63
N GLU A 252 5.35 0.80 -25.82
CA GLU A 252 5.66 -0.46 -26.49
C GLU A 252 6.75 -1.30 -25.79
N LYS A 253 7.57 -0.68 -24.92
CA LYS A 253 8.62 -1.38 -24.17
C LYS A 253 8.14 -1.85 -22.80
N ARG A 254 7.05 -1.29 -22.28
CA ARG A 254 6.63 -1.49 -20.88
C ARG A 254 6.27 -2.93 -20.57
N ALA A 255 5.64 -3.65 -21.50
CA ALA A 255 5.25 -5.05 -21.28
C ALA A 255 6.46 -5.95 -21.03
N GLY A 256 7.54 -5.76 -21.80
CA GLY A 256 8.80 -6.49 -21.58
C GLY A 256 9.43 -6.14 -20.24
N LEU A 257 9.61 -4.85 -19.97
CA LEU A 257 10.20 -4.36 -18.72
C LEU A 257 9.38 -4.78 -17.48
N TRP A 258 8.06 -4.82 -17.59
CA TRP A 258 7.18 -5.32 -16.53
C TRP A 258 7.45 -6.80 -16.25
N ARG A 259 7.54 -7.63 -17.29
CA ARG A 259 7.81 -9.06 -17.13
C ARG A 259 9.17 -9.32 -16.48
N ASP A 260 10.17 -8.51 -16.80
CA ASP A 260 11.51 -8.58 -16.20
C ASP A 260 11.48 -8.29 -14.69
N LEU A 261 10.44 -7.61 -14.16
CA LEU A 261 10.31 -7.39 -12.72
C LEU A 261 10.03 -8.68 -11.94
N PHE A 262 9.49 -9.71 -12.60
CA PHE A 262 9.12 -10.99 -12.01
C PHE A 262 10.16 -12.08 -12.25
N ASP A 263 11.10 -11.87 -13.17
CA ASP A 263 12.20 -12.78 -13.43
C ASP A 263 13.34 -12.57 -12.43
N ILE A 264 13.56 -13.56 -11.56
CA ILE A 264 14.63 -13.56 -10.56
C ILE A 264 16.02 -13.60 -11.22
N GLY A 265 16.13 -14.13 -12.45
CA GLY A 265 17.38 -14.23 -13.21
C GLY A 265 17.71 -12.99 -14.05
N ALA A 266 16.72 -12.19 -14.43
CA ALA A 266 16.91 -11.01 -15.30
C ALA A 266 17.86 -9.97 -14.68
N GLY A 267 17.80 -9.77 -13.36
CA GLY A 267 18.69 -8.86 -12.64
C GLY A 267 20.16 -9.34 -12.53
N MET A 268 20.43 -10.62 -12.72
CA MET A 268 21.78 -11.20 -12.66
C MET A 268 22.45 -11.32 -14.03
N LEU A 269 21.67 -11.37 -15.12
CA LEU A 269 22.18 -11.64 -16.48
C LEU A 269 22.33 -10.38 -17.35
N ASN A 270 21.70 -9.25 -16.98
CA ASN A 270 21.75 -8.00 -17.75
C ASN A 270 22.23 -6.79 -16.91
N PRO A 271 23.52 -6.72 -16.53
CA PRO A 271 24.07 -5.55 -15.83
C PRO A 271 24.03 -4.25 -16.67
N ALA A 272 23.80 -4.35 -17.98
CA ALA A 272 23.81 -3.23 -18.94
C ALA A 272 22.46 -2.52 -19.14
N GLN A 273 21.36 -2.99 -18.55
CA GLN A 273 20.06 -2.29 -18.61
C GLN A 273 19.89 -1.24 -17.49
N ASN A 274 20.95 -0.94 -16.75
CA ASN A 274 21.04 0.24 -15.90
C ASN A 274 21.26 1.50 -16.75
N VAL A 275 20.32 1.80 -17.66
CA VAL A 275 20.16 3.17 -18.13
C VAL A 275 19.55 3.91 -16.95
N ALA A 276 20.40 4.59 -16.18
CA ALA A 276 19.94 5.51 -15.14
C ALA A 276 18.86 6.40 -15.78
N PRO A 277 17.62 6.38 -15.28
CA PRO A 277 16.57 7.15 -15.91
C PRO A 277 16.93 8.63 -15.75
N VAL A 278 16.80 9.39 -16.84
CA VAL A 278 16.41 10.81 -16.75
C VAL A 278 15.28 10.88 -15.73
N SER A 279 15.32 11.82 -14.78
CA SER A 279 14.37 11.88 -13.65
C SER A 279 12.96 11.46 -14.10
N CYS A 280 12.53 10.30 -13.63
CA CYS A 280 11.29 9.66 -14.05
C CYS A 280 10.14 10.09 -13.11
N ASP A 281 10.03 11.41 -12.88
CA ASP A 281 9.00 11.96 -11.99
C ASP A 281 7.60 11.56 -12.47
N ALA A 282 7.38 11.53 -13.79
CA ALA A 282 6.13 11.09 -14.40
C ALA A 282 5.74 9.65 -14.03
N GLY A 283 6.72 8.74 -13.88
CA GLY A 283 6.47 7.35 -13.50
C GLY A 283 6.13 7.20 -12.02
N PHE A 284 6.78 7.97 -11.15
CA PHE A 284 6.42 8.04 -9.73
C PHE A 284 5.02 8.66 -9.54
N ASP A 285 4.71 9.75 -10.24
CA ASP A 285 3.40 10.39 -10.19
C ASP A 285 2.31 9.46 -10.74
N ALA A 286 2.61 8.71 -11.79
CA ALA A 286 1.71 7.71 -12.35
C ALA A 286 1.38 6.62 -11.33
N LEU A 287 2.40 6.10 -10.65
CA LEU A 287 2.25 5.08 -9.64
C LEU A 287 1.44 5.58 -8.42
N ALA A 288 1.70 6.81 -7.97
CA ALA A 288 0.94 7.43 -6.89
C ALA A 288 -0.55 7.62 -7.24
N ARG A 289 -0.88 7.88 -8.51
CA ARG A 289 -2.27 7.95 -8.99
C ARG A 289 -2.94 6.59 -8.99
N ASN A 290 -2.21 5.53 -9.33
CA ASN A 290 -2.73 4.17 -9.24
C ASN A 290 -3.00 3.75 -7.79
N ASP A 291 -2.10 4.10 -6.86
CA ASP A 291 -2.30 3.85 -5.42
C ASP A 291 -3.54 4.60 -4.89
N MET A 292 -3.72 5.85 -5.31
CA MET A 292 -4.94 6.61 -4.99
C MET A 292 -6.20 5.96 -5.59
N ALA A 293 -6.13 5.43 -6.81
CA ALA A 293 -7.24 4.74 -7.44
C ALA A 293 -7.59 3.44 -6.69
N LEU A 294 -6.60 2.67 -6.26
CA LEU A 294 -6.79 1.46 -5.45
C LEU A 294 -7.60 1.76 -4.17
N ASP A 295 -7.24 2.84 -3.46
CA ASP A 295 -7.93 3.29 -2.24
C ASP A 295 -9.33 3.87 -2.55
N MET A 296 -9.44 4.75 -3.54
CA MET A 296 -10.69 5.40 -3.93
C MET A 296 -11.75 4.40 -4.41
N PHE A 297 -11.34 3.37 -5.13
CA PHE A 297 -12.21 2.29 -5.58
C PHE A 297 -12.43 1.21 -4.51
N GLN A 298 -11.82 1.35 -3.32
CA GLN A 298 -11.92 0.41 -2.21
C GLN A 298 -11.58 -1.03 -2.63
N LEU A 299 -10.56 -1.19 -3.48
CA LEU A 299 -10.16 -2.51 -3.96
C LEU A 299 -9.53 -3.30 -2.79
N PRO A 300 -9.83 -4.60 -2.66
CA PRO A 300 -9.46 -5.41 -1.49
C PRO A 300 -7.95 -5.65 -1.39
N GLY A 301 -7.23 -5.46 -2.49
CA GLY A 301 -5.77 -5.43 -2.53
C GLY A 301 -5.21 -5.91 -3.85
N THR A 302 -4.07 -6.58 -3.81
CA THR A 302 -3.37 -7.09 -5.00
C THR A 302 -3.14 -8.60 -4.94
N PRO A 303 -3.31 -9.34 -6.05
CA PRO A 303 -3.84 -8.87 -7.33
C PRO A 303 -5.36 -8.66 -7.26
N THR A 304 -5.86 -7.65 -7.97
CA THR A 304 -7.30 -7.47 -8.22
C THR A 304 -7.53 -7.34 -9.73
N VAL A 305 -8.43 -8.15 -10.27
CA VAL A 305 -8.81 -8.14 -11.69
C VAL A 305 -10.22 -7.60 -11.82
N ILE A 306 -10.43 -6.67 -12.76
CA ILE A 306 -11.73 -6.04 -13.04
C ILE A 306 -12.00 -6.19 -14.53
N SER A 307 -13.21 -6.63 -14.89
CA SER A 307 -13.67 -6.69 -16.27
C SER A 307 -13.99 -5.31 -16.82
N ASP A 308 -14.11 -5.23 -18.14
CA ASP A 308 -14.55 -4.07 -18.91
C ASP A 308 -16.00 -3.62 -18.67
N ASP A 309 -16.78 -4.37 -17.89
CA ASP A 309 -18.08 -3.95 -17.34
C ASP A 309 -18.01 -3.50 -15.87
N GLY A 310 -16.81 -3.50 -15.27
CA GLY A 310 -16.55 -2.99 -13.92
C GLY A 310 -16.78 -4.00 -12.80
N ARG A 311 -17.11 -5.26 -13.12
CA ARG A 311 -17.18 -6.32 -12.11
C ARG A 311 -15.78 -6.80 -11.72
N MET A 312 -15.59 -7.11 -10.45
CA MET A 312 -14.36 -7.76 -9.99
C MET A 312 -14.42 -9.24 -10.35
N ILE A 313 -13.37 -9.74 -11.00
CA ILE A 313 -13.25 -11.15 -11.35
C ILE A 313 -12.60 -11.89 -10.18
N PRO A 314 -13.27 -12.89 -9.58
CA PRO A 314 -12.65 -13.70 -8.54
C PRO A 314 -11.40 -14.41 -9.07
N LEU A 315 -10.31 -14.44 -8.30
CA LEU A 315 -9.04 -15.03 -8.76
C LEU A 315 -9.17 -16.52 -9.12
N GLN A 316 -10.15 -17.23 -8.55
CA GLN A 316 -10.44 -18.62 -8.88
C GLN A 316 -10.97 -18.76 -10.32
N VAL A 317 -11.73 -17.78 -10.81
CA VAL A 317 -12.20 -17.72 -12.20
C VAL A 317 -11.04 -17.53 -13.16
N MET A 318 -9.97 -16.87 -12.74
CA MET A 318 -8.78 -16.61 -13.56
C MET A 318 -7.95 -17.86 -13.86
N THR A 319 -8.33 -19.04 -13.36
CA THR A 319 -7.58 -20.29 -13.54
C THR A 319 -7.87 -21.02 -14.86
N SER A 320 -8.94 -20.66 -15.58
CA SER A 320 -9.23 -21.21 -16.91
C SER A 320 -9.88 -20.16 -17.82
N ASP A 321 -9.60 -20.25 -19.11
CA ASP A 321 -10.18 -19.34 -20.10
C ASP A 321 -11.71 -19.47 -20.15
N GLU A 322 -12.23 -20.69 -20.07
CA GLU A 322 -13.66 -20.96 -20.12
C GLU A 322 -14.41 -20.32 -18.95
N ALA A 323 -13.79 -20.30 -17.76
CA ALA A 323 -14.36 -19.68 -16.57
C ALA A 323 -14.37 -18.14 -16.72
N ILE A 324 -13.27 -17.55 -17.21
CA ILE A 324 -13.21 -16.11 -17.51
C ILE A 324 -14.28 -15.76 -18.53
N LYS A 325 -14.38 -16.51 -19.63
CA LYS A 325 -15.39 -16.29 -20.66
C LYS A 325 -16.81 -16.40 -20.11
N ALA A 326 -17.11 -17.45 -19.35
CA ALA A 326 -18.43 -17.62 -18.73
C ALA A 326 -18.78 -16.46 -17.79
N PHE A 327 -17.81 -15.96 -17.03
CA PHE A 327 -17.99 -14.77 -16.19
C PHE A 327 -18.31 -13.53 -17.04
N LEU A 328 -17.51 -13.26 -18.08
CA LEU A 328 -17.67 -12.08 -18.94
C LEU A 328 -18.98 -12.11 -19.74
N ASP A 329 -19.46 -13.29 -20.14
CA ASP A 329 -20.71 -13.47 -20.89
C ASP A 329 -21.95 -13.47 -19.97
N SER A 330 -21.79 -13.68 -18.66
CA SER A 330 -22.89 -13.60 -17.70
C SER A 330 -23.39 -12.16 -17.54
N GLN A 331 -24.70 -11.99 -17.39
CA GLN A 331 -25.27 -10.65 -17.17
C GLN A 331 -24.80 -10.07 -15.82
N PRO A 332 -24.55 -8.74 -15.75
CA PRO A 332 -24.06 -8.08 -14.55
C PRO A 332 -25.07 -8.00 -13.39
#